data_AF-A0A927GY64-F1
#
_entry.id   AF-A0A927GY64-F1
#
_cell.length_a   1.000
_cell.length_b   1.000
_cell.length_c   1.000
_cell.angle_alpha   90.00
_cell.angle_beta   90.00
_cell.angle_gamma   90.00
#
_symmetry.space_group_name_H-M   'P 1'
#
loop_
_entity.id
_entity.type
_entity.pdbx_description
1 polymer ?
#
loop_
_entity_poly.entity_id
_entity_poly.type
_entity_poly.pdbx_seq_one_letter_code
_entity_poly.pdbx_strand_id
1 'polypeptide(L)'
;MRRKWRLRRKRLRKPSARLQIATGGAAGSVSYNEGYNSGYNGGYDKGHEDGYRQGRYDGESRNEWKEGVESLIDSFIPDYEVLADFTAEQIVVAGVESLRSRFRHLLTPDELGGRVLHALETRTPFSLVRLGDGELLTLAQETVLSVQQVQEQGSFLGYAGVNVPDLEARDRLRDAVRQATVVGIPKLRVRNYQPLAMAVFRAHGIELDSLTLTDSLINYYLYQAGYLSRITSGRRVLVVGTLAEPLSNYLRGCGVNVAAWVSPVDGVKDVPRVMQEIAAHSFDIAFVAAGVAAVLISQRIASELGKVAIDFGHLANSMLKGEAPFK
;
A
#
# COMPACT_ATOMS: atom_id res chain seq x y z
N MET A 1 7.66 63.68 -7.26
CA MET A 1 6.35 64.19 -6.81
C MET A 1 5.24 63.58 -7.67
N ARG A 2 4.15 63.15 -7.02
CA ARG A 2 3.01 62.35 -7.50
C ARG A 2 2.34 62.83 -8.79
N ARG A 3 1.80 61.90 -9.61
CA ARG A 3 0.51 62.10 -10.31
C ARG A 3 -0.35 60.83 -10.33
N LYS A 4 -1.57 61.00 -9.82
CA LYS A 4 -2.70 60.05 -9.65
C LYS A 4 -3.56 59.99 -10.92
N TRP A 5 -4.18 58.83 -11.21
CA TRP A 5 -5.49 58.70 -11.90
C TRP A 5 -6.13 57.35 -11.48
N ARG A 6 -7.06 57.30 -10.51
CA ARG A 6 -8.55 57.31 -10.56
C ARG A 6 -9.24 56.16 -11.34
N LEU A 7 -10.00 55.36 -10.57
CA LEU A 7 -10.89 54.26 -10.97
C LEU A 7 -12.02 54.66 -11.94
N ARG A 8 -12.47 53.70 -12.76
CA ARG A 8 -13.77 53.71 -13.45
C ARG A 8 -14.48 52.36 -13.29
N ARG A 9 -15.61 52.34 -12.57
CA ARG A 9 -16.61 51.25 -12.55
C ARG A 9 -17.44 51.27 -13.85
N LYS A 10 -17.79 50.12 -14.41
CA LYS A 10 -18.94 49.97 -15.32
C LYS A 10 -19.74 48.70 -15.03
N ARG A 11 -21.07 48.89 -15.09
CA ARG A 11 -22.17 48.04 -14.64
C ARG A 11 -22.41 46.82 -15.54
N LEU A 12 -22.88 45.74 -14.92
CA LEU A 12 -23.48 44.56 -15.53
C LEU A 12 -24.82 44.90 -16.21
N ARG A 13 -25.05 44.32 -17.39
CA ARG A 13 -26.31 44.39 -18.14
C ARG A 13 -26.70 42.96 -18.55
N LYS A 14 -27.86 42.48 -18.08
CA LYS A 14 -28.53 41.28 -18.63
C LYS A 14 -29.26 41.65 -19.92
N PRO A 15 -29.45 40.68 -20.82
CA PRO A 15 -30.74 40.58 -21.49
C PRO A 15 -31.31 39.16 -21.48
N SER A 16 -32.63 39.10 -21.29
CA SER A 16 -33.53 37.97 -21.52
C SER A 16 -34.28 38.19 -22.84
N ALA A 17 -34.47 37.15 -23.65
CA ALA A 17 -35.80 36.67 -24.09
C ALA A 17 -35.69 35.54 -25.14
N ARG A 18 -36.65 34.62 -25.03
CA ARG A 18 -36.87 33.35 -25.75
C ARG A 18 -37.19 33.49 -27.24
N LEU A 19 -36.90 32.44 -28.00
CA LEU A 19 -37.83 31.87 -28.98
C LEU A 19 -37.80 30.33 -28.87
N GLN A 20 -38.99 29.72 -28.77
CA GLN A 20 -39.23 28.26 -28.72
C GLN A 20 -39.33 27.69 -30.14
N ILE A 21 -38.72 26.53 -30.41
CA ILE A 21 -39.24 25.53 -31.36
C ILE A 21 -38.86 24.10 -30.90
N ALA A 22 -39.89 23.23 -30.92
CA ALA A 22 -39.94 21.77 -31.03
C ALA A 22 -39.34 20.86 -29.94
N THR A 23 -40.29 20.19 -29.28
CA THR A 23 -40.19 18.98 -28.46
C THR A 23 -39.63 17.79 -29.25
N GLY A 24 -38.52 17.23 -28.78
CA GLY A 24 -38.01 15.90 -29.10
C GLY A 24 -37.21 15.39 -27.90
N GLY A 25 -37.63 14.27 -27.32
CA GLY A 25 -37.20 13.82 -26.00
C GLY A 25 -35.72 13.46 -25.89
N ALA A 26 -35.10 13.88 -24.78
CA ALA A 26 -34.08 13.16 -24.04
C ALA A 26 -33.92 13.85 -22.67
N ALA A 27 -33.99 13.07 -21.59
CA ALA A 27 -33.90 13.53 -20.22
C ALA A 27 -32.53 14.22 -19.96
N GLY A 28 -32.58 15.43 -19.40
CA GLY A 28 -31.43 16.28 -19.14
C GLY A 28 -30.53 15.75 -18.02
N SER A 29 -29.25 15.63 -18.36
CA SER A 29 -28.13 15.38 -17.48
C SER A 29 -27.93 16.53 -16.47
N VAL A 30 -28.26 16.28 -15.21
CA VAL A 30 -27.69 17.04 -14.09
C VAL A 30 -26.21 16.65 -14.00
N SER A 31 -25.32 17.61 -14.20
CA SER A 31 -23.87 17.41 -14.15
C SER A 31 -23.45 16.85 -12.79
N TYR A 32 -22.81 15.69 -12.81
CA TYR A 32 -22.36 14.88 -11.67
C TYR A 32 -21.48 15.65 -10.66
N ASN A 33 -20.97 16.83 -11.03
CA ASN A 33 -19.97 17.59 -10.27
C ASN A 33 -20.51 18.62 -9.25
N GLU A 34 -21.78 19.04 -9.30
CA GLU A 34 -22.28 20.09 -8.38
C GLU A 34 -22.87 19.53 -7.07
N GLY A 35 -23.51 18.35 -7.13
CA GLY A 35 -23.99 17.65 -5.93
C GLY A 35 -22.87 16.98 -5.13
N TYR A 36 -21.82 16.51 -5.80
CA TYR A 36 -20.66 15.87 -5.17
C TYR A 36 -19.86 16.89 -4.34
N ASN A 37 -19.60 18.09 -4.85
CA ASN A 37 -18.75 19.07 -4.15
C ASN A 37 -19.42 19.75 -2.94
N SER A 38 -20.73 19.91 -2.89
CA SER A 38 -21.40 20.56 -1.73
C SER A 38 -21.74 19.58 -0.60
N GLY A 39 -22.20 18.38 -0.95
CA GLY A 39 -22.48 17.31 0.02
C GLY A 39 -21.23 16.65 0.59
N TYR A 40 -20.18 16.47 -0.23
CA TYR A 40 -18.90 15.93 0.22
C TYR A 40 -18.17 16.90 1.14
N ASN A 41 -18.07 18.20 0.80
CA ASN A 41 -17.40 19.16 1.68
C ASN A 41 -18.18 19.39 2.98
N GLY A 42 -19.51 19.56 2.94
CA GLY A 42 -20.32 19.75 4.16
C GLY A 42 -20.42 18.50 5.06
N GLY A 43 -20.39 17.30 4.48
CA GLY A 43 -20.37 16.03 5.21
C GLY A 43 -18.98 15.64 5.70
N TYR A 44 -17.93 16.00 4.96
CA TYR A 44 -16.52 15.84 5.34
C TYR A 44 -16.16 16.79 6.48
N ASP A 45 -16.56 18.06 6.41
CA ASP A 45 -16.24 19.05 7.44
C ASP A 45 -16.97 18.73 8.76
N LYS A 46 -18.26 18.37 8.73
CA LYS A 46 -18.99 17.94 9.93
C LYS A 46 -18.53 16.58 10.45
N GLY A 47 -18.32 15.60 9.58
CA GLY A 47 -17.83 14.27 9.97
C GLY A 47 -16.40 14.31 10.52
N HIS A 48 -15.58 15.24 10.03
CA HIS A 48 -14.24 15.50 10.54
C HIS A 48 -14.29 16.23 11.89
N GLU A 49 -15.14 17.24 12.07
CA GLU A 49 -15.30 17.92 13.36
C GLU A 49 -15.88 17.02 14.45
N ASP A 50 -16.94 16.26 14.14
CA ASP A 50 -17.56 15.33 15.09
C ASP A 50 -16.62 14.16 15.40
N GLY A 51 -15.94 13.60 14.39
CA GLY A 51 -14.92 12.57 14.58
C GLY A 51 -13.70 13.06 15.35
N TYR A 52 -13.27 14.31 15.13
CA TYR A 52 -12.18 14.95 15.88
C TYR A 52 -12.58 15.18 17.34
N ARG A 53 -13.79 15.70 17.60
CA ARG A 53 -14.30 15.89 18.96
C ARG A 53 -14.46 14.56 19.68
N GLN A 54 -15.01 13.56 19.01
CA GLN A 54 -15.19 12.23 19.55
C GLN A 54 -13.85 11.56 19.86
N GLY A 55 -12.87 11.60 18.95
CA GLY A 55 -11.53 11.08 19.24
C GLY A 55 -10.80 11.83 20.36
N ARG A 56 -11.03 13.13 20.49
CA ARG A 56 -10.37 13.97 21.50
C ARG A 56 -10.95 13.81 22.91
N TYR A 57 -12.27 13.69 23.03
CA TYR A 57 -12.96 13.72 24.34
C TYR A 57 -13.76 12.45 24.68
N ASP A 58 -14.43 11.82 23.71
CA ASP A 58 -15.52 10.85 24.00
C ASP A 58 -15.25 9.38 23.57
N GLY A 59 -14.19 9.11 22.78
CA GLY A 59 -13.87 7.79 22.26
C GLY A 59 -14.91 7.18 21.30
N GLU A 60 -14.54 6.11 20.60
CA GLU A 60 -15.51 5.28 19.86
C GLU A 60 -16.03 4.16 20.77
N SER A 61 -17.36 4.02 20.89
CA SER A 61 -18.03 3.04 21.76
C SER A 61 -17.73 1.56 21.43
N ARG A 62 -16.97 1.30 20.36
CA ARG A 62 -16.57 -0.04 19.88
C ARG A 62 -15.07 -0.36 20.07
N ASN A 63 -14.27 0.58 20.56
CA ASN A 63 -12.86 0.33 20.90
C ASN A 63 -12.70 0.17 22.42
N GLU A 64 -11.64 -0.52 22.86
CA GLU A 64 -11.30 -0.66 24.30
C GLU A 64 -11.06 0.69 24.99
N TRP A 65 -10.73 1.72 24.20
CA TRP A 65 -10.59 3.12 24.62
C TRP A 65 -11.95 3.82 24.54
N LYS A 66 -12.76 3.67 25.58
CA LYS A 66 -14.08 4.33 25.73
C LYS A 66 -13.99 5.84 26.01
N GLU A 67 -12.78 6.36 26.14
CA GLU A 67 -12.47 7.69 26.60
C GLU A 67 -11.55 8.36 25.57
N GLY A 68 -11.81 9.62 25.22
CA GLY A 68 -10.98 10.37 24.28
C GLY A 68 -9.56 10.58 24.80
N VAL A 69 -8.67 11.11 23.95
CA VAL A 69 -7.24 11.29 24.30
C VAL A 69 -7.02 12.08 25.59
N GLU A 70 -7.82 13.11 25.88
CA GLU A 70 -7.68 13.89 27.12
C GLU A 70 -8.02 13.08 28.37
N SER A 71 -9.14 12.35 28.34
CA SER A 71 -9.54 11.45 29.43
C SER A 71 -8.53 10.32 29.65
N LEU A 72 -7.94 9.79 28.56
CA LEU A 72 -6.85 8.82 28.65
C LEU A 72 -5.61 9.43 29.32
N ILE A 73 -5.25 10.67 29.01
CA ILE A 73 -4.15 11.38 29.67
C ILE A 73 -4.44 11.54 31.16
N ASP A 74 -5.64 12.00 31.53
CA ASP A 74 -6.07 12.15 32.93
C ASP A 74 -5.95 10.84 33.71
N SER A 75 -6.26 9.70 33.09
CA SER A 75 -6.12 8.37 33.71
C SER A 75 -4.68 8.00 34.10
N PHE A 76 -3.67 8.68 33.55
CA PHE A 76 -2.26 8.51 33.90
C PHE A 76 -1.72 9.57 34.87
N ILE A 77 -2.48 10.62 35.18
CA ILE A 77 -2.09 11.65 36.14
C ILE A 77 -2.40 11.12 37.56
N PRO A 78 -1.42 11.08 38.49
CA PRO A 78 -1.68 10.63 39.85
C PRO A 78 -2.74 11.47 40.57
N ASP A 79 -3.47 10.83 41.50
CA ASP A 79 -4.38 11.53 42.39
C ASP A 79 -3.64 12.69 43.10
N TYR A 80 -4.25 13.87 43.11
CA TYR A 80 -3.72 15.12 43.70
C TYR A 80 -2.56 15.81 42.94
N GLU A 81 -2.30 15.43 41.69
CA GLU A 81 -1.38 16.15 40.80
C GLU A 81 -2.11 16.85 39.65
N VAL A 82 -1.49 17.86 39.05
CA VAL A 82 -2.03 18.55 37.87
C VAL A 82 -0.94 18.73 36.81
N LEU A 83 -1.24 18.33 35.58
CA LEU A 83 -0.40 18.60 34.42
C LEU A 83 -0.87 19.89 33.74
N ALA A 84 -0.35 21.03 34.21
CA ALA A 84 -0.70 22.34 33.67
C ALA A 84 0.05 22.65 32.35
N ASP A 85 -0.59 23.43 31.47
CA ASP A 85 0.02 24.07 30.29
C ASP A 85 0.52 23.15 29.17
N PHE A 86 0.03 21.90 29.09
CA PHE A 86 0.29 20.99 27.97
C PHE A 86 -0.99 20.59 27.25
N THR A 87 -0.94 20.59 25.92
CA THR A 87 -1.99 19.98 25.10
C THR A 87 -1.76 18.48 24.93
N ALA A 88 -2.82 17.72 24.65
CA ALA A 88 -2.70 16.31 24.27
C ALA A 88 -1.66 16.08 23.15
N GLU A 89 -1.58 16.97 22.16
CA GLU A 89 -0.59 16.88 21.08
C GLU A 89 0.85 16.97 21.60
N GLN A 90 1.13 17.94 22.49
CA GLN A 90 2.47 18.09 23.08
C GLN A 90 2.85 16.88 23.92
N ILE A 91 1.89 16.30 24.65
CA ILE A 91 2.09 15.07 25.43
C ILE A 91 2.38 13.89 24.51
N VAL A 92 1.60 13.72 23.43
CA VAL A 92 1.85 12.67 22.43
C VAL A 92 3.22 12.86 21.77
N VAL A 93 3.60 14.08 21.39
CA VAL A 93 4.91 14.37 20.80
C VAL A 93 6.04 14.00 21.78
N ALA A 94 5.93 14.40 23.04
CA ALA A 94 6.92 14.06 24.06
C ALA A 94 7.00 12.52 24.28
N GLY A 95 5.86 11.84 24.31
CA GLY A 95 5.78 10.39 24.41
C GLY A 95 6.42 9.68 23.21
N VAL A 96 6.09 10.10 21.98
CA VAL A 96 6.66 9.56 20.74
C VAL A 96 8.18 9.78 20.70
N GLU A 97 8.64 10.96 21.09
CA GLU A 97 10.07 11.29 21.16
C GLU A 97 10.80 10.41 22.19
N SER A 98 10.19 10.15 23.34
CA SER A 98 10.76 9.24 24.36
C SER A 98 10.93 7.80 23.85
N LEU A 99 10.15 7.41 22.84
CA LEU A 99 10.21 6.09 22.20
C LEU A 99 11.13 6.05 20.97
N ARG A 100 11.82 7.15 20.63
CA ARG A 100 12.66 7.24 19.42
C ARG A 100 13.70 6.12 19.34
N SER A 101 14.29 5.71 20.46
CA SER A 101 15.26 4.60 20.51
C SER A 101 14.68 3.24 20.10
N ARG A 102 13.35 3.11 20.10
CA ARG A 102 12.63 1.89 19.69
C ARG A 102 12.20 1.94 18.23
N PHE A 103 12.45 3.03 17.51
CA PHE A 103 12.03 3.14 16.11
C PHE A 103 12.87 2.21 15.25
N ARG A 104 12.21 1.58 14.29
CA ARG A 104 12.87 0.71 13.31
C ARG A 104 13.07 1.49 12.01
N HIS A 105 14.29 1.41 11.48
CA HIS A 105 14.58 1.97 10.17
C HIS A 105 13.83 1.17 9.09
N LEU A 106 13.17 1.89 8.20
CA LEU A 106 12.63 1.33 6.96
C LEU A 106 13.51 1.84 5.83
N LEU A 107 14.05 0.93 5.01
CA LEU A 107 14.88 1.30 3.87
C LEU A 107 14.12 2.28 2.98
N THR A 108 14.77 3.39 2.68
CA THR A 108 14.33 4.37 1.70
C THR A 108 14.36 3.77 0.28
N PRO A 109 13.68 4.41 -0.69
CA PRO A 109 13.75 3.99 -2.09
C PRO A 109 15.18 3.96 -2.63
N ASP A 110 16.02 4.89 -2.20
CA ASP A 110 17.42 4.95 -2.61
C ASP A 110 18.27 3.82 -2.04
N GLU A 111 18.13 3.55 -0.73
CA GLU A 111 18.85 2.43 -0.10
C GLU A 111 18.42 1.09 -0.70
N LEU A 112 17.11 0.89 -0.90
CA LEU A 112 16.61 -0.35 -1.49
C LEU A 112 17.01 -0.48 -2.96
N GLY A 113 16.83 0.58 -3.75
CA GLY A 113 17.21 0.61 -5.16
C GLY A 113 18.70 0.33 -5.35
N GLY A 114 19.55 0.93 -4.52
CA GLY A 114 20.99 0.64 -4.48
C GLY A 114 21.29 -0.82 -4.15
N ARG A 115 20.59 -1.43 -3.19
CA ARG A 115 20.76 -2.86 -2.85
C ARG A 115 20.32 -3.79 -4.00
N VAL A 116 19.22 -3.47 -4.67
CA VAL A 116 18.75 -4.24 -5.84
C VAL A 116 19.78 -4.16 -6.97
N LEU A 117 20.28 -2.96 -7.29
CA LEU A 117 21.31 -2.78 -8.32
C LEU A 117 22.59 -3.53 -7.97
N HIS A 118 23.04 -3.45 -6.72
CA HIS A 118 24.20 -4.20 -6.24
C HIS A 118 23.99 -5.71 -6.41
N ALA A 119 22.85 -6.25 -5.98
CA ALA A 119 22.55 -7.68 -6.13
C ALA A 119 22.53 -8.13 -7.60
N LEU A 120 22.01 -7.27 -8.48
CA LEU A 120 22.03 -7.48 -9.92
C LEU A 120 23.46 -7.48 -10.49
N GLU A 121 24.32 -6.56 -10.07
CA GLU A 121 25.72 -6.47 -10.50
C GLU A 121 26.56 -7.65 -10.03
N THR A 122 26.41 -8.05 -8.77
CA THR A 122 27.16 -9.15 -8.15
C THR A 122 26.52 -10.52 -8.36
N ARG A 123 25.34 -10.57 -8.98
CA ARG A 123 24.54 -11.78 -9.20
C ARG A 123 24.24 -12.53 -7.91
N THR A 124 23.96 -11.80 -6.84
CA THR A 124 23.54 -12.39 -5.57
C THR A 124 22.02 -12.54 -5.51
N PRO A 125 21.51 -13.60 -4.87
CA PRO A 125 20.08 -13.76 -4.64
C PRO A 125 19.48 -12.56 -3.91
N PHE A 126 18.31 -12.09 -4.34
CA PHE A 126 17.63 -10.98 -3.66
C PHE A 126 16.11 -11.08 -3.84
N SER A 127 15.36 -11.09 -2.75
CA SER A 127 13.90 -11.03 -2.78
C SER A 127 13.38 -9.81 -2.02
N LEU A 128 12.60 -8.99 -2.72
CA LEU A 128 11.72 -8.00 -2.09
C LEU A 128 10.30 -8.58 -2.04
N VAL A 129 9.80 -8.81 -0.83
CA VAL A 129 8.40 -9.20 -0.59
C VAL A 129 7.68 -8.06 0.12
N ARG A 130 6.37 -7.90 -0.09
CA ARG A 130 5.59 -6.83 0.54
C ARG A 130 4.35 -7.42 1.20
N LEU A 131 4.00 -6.89 2.36
CA LEU A 131 2.83 -7.29 3.14
C LEU A 131 1.78 -6.19 3.07
N GLY A 132 0.72 -6.45 2.31
CA GLY A 132 -0.52 -5.68 2.34
C GLY A 132 -1.54 -6.29 3.30
N ASP A 133 -2.77 -5.78 3.24
CA ASP A 133 -3.90 -6.31 3.99
C ASP A 133 -4.19 -7.78 3.66
N GLY A 134 -4.09 -8.18 2.38
CA GLY A 134 -4.27 -9.56 1.94
C GLY A 134 -3.29 -10.55 2.59
N GLU A 135 -1.99 -10.23 2.56
CA GLU A 135 -0.96 -11.07 3.18
C GLU A 135 -1.12 -11.10 4.70
N LEU A 136 -1.43 -9.96 5.33
CA LEU A 136 -1.61 -9.88 6.78
C LEU A 136 -2.84 -10.65 7.27
N LEU A 137 -3.97 -10.56 6.56
CA LEU A 137 -5.16 -11.34 6.86
C LEU A 137 -4.93 -12.84 6.63
N THR A 138 -4.15 -13.21 5.60
CA THR A 138 -3.72 -14.60 5.39
C THR A 138 -2.90 -15.11 6.56
N LEU A 139 -1.93 -14.33 7.06
CA LEU A 139 -1.12 -14.66 8.23
C LEU A 139 -1.94 -14.74 9.53
N ALA A 140 -3.01 -13.95 9.65
CA ALA A 140 -3.81 -13.83 10.86
C ALA A 140 -4.70 -15.04 11.16
N GLN A 141 -4.98 -15.88 10.16
CA GLN A 141 -5.87 -17.05 10.27
C GLN A 141 -5.49 -17.96 11.44
N GLU A 142 -6.41 -18.12 12.40
CA GLU A 142 -6.30 -18.97 13.60
C GLU A 142 -5.07 -18.66 14.46
N THR A 143 -4.56 -17.43 14.40
CA THR A 143 -3.44 -16.97 15.24
C THR A 143 -3.77 -15.65 15.93
N VAL A 144 -4.24 -14.67 15.18
CA VAL A 144 -4.68 -13.36 15.67
C VAL A 144 -6.18 -13.18 15.49
N LEU A 145 -6.73 -13.73 14.41
CA LEU A 145 -8.14 -13.66 14.04
C LEU A 145 -8.68 -15.06 13.82
N SER A 146 -9.94 -15.30 14.18
CA SER A 146 -10.64 -16.53 13.78
C SER A 146 -10.86 -16.57 12.26
N VAL A 147 -11.05 -17.75 11.69
CA VAL A 147 -11.42 -17.92 10.28
C VAL A 147 -12.61 -17.03 9.89
N GLN A 148 -13.64 -16.97 10.74
CA GLN A 148 -14.81 -16.12 10.49
C GLN A 148 -14.42 -14.64 10.39
N GLN A 149 -13.62 -14.13 11.32
CA GLN A 149 -13.17 -12.75 11.30
C GLN A 149 -12.31 -12.43 10.07
N VAL A 150 -11.50 -13.38 9.61
CA VAL A 150 -10.72 -13.24 8.37
C VAL A 150 -11.64 -13.21 7.15
N GLN A 151 -12.66 -14.07 7.08
CA GLN A 151 -13.64 -14.06 5.98
C GLN A 151 -14.43 -12.76 5.93
N GLU A 152 -14.85 -12.23 7.08
CA GLU A 152 -15.58 -10.96 7.20
C GLU A 152 -14.73 -9.77 6.76
N GLN A 153 -13.46 -9.73 7.17
CA GLN A 153 -12.55 -8.61 6.88
C GLN A 153 -11.83 -8.73 5.53
N GLY A 154 -11.76 -9.94 4.99
CA GLY A 154 -10.95 -10.31 3.83
C GLY A 154 -11.77 -10.96 2.71
N SER A 155 -12.97 -10.45 2.42
CA SER A 155 -13.82 -10.96 1.33
C SER A 155 -13.14 -10.95 -0.05
N PHE A 156 -12.09 -10.13 -0.21
CA PHE A 156 -11.25 -10.04 -1.40
C PHE A 156 -10.11 -11.09 -1.46
N LEU A 157 -9.89 -11.89 -0.40
CA LEU A 157 -8.76 -12.83 -0.35
C LEU A 157 -8.80 -13.89 -1.45
N GLY A 158 -9.99 -14.31 -1.87
CA GLY A 158 -10.14 -15.21 -3.02
C GLY A 158 -9.55 -14.61 -4.30
N TYR A 159 -9.77 -13.31 -4.53
CA TYR A 159 -9.14 -12.57 -5.63
C TYR A 159 -7.62 -12.40 -5.42
N ALA A 160 -7.16 -12.26 -4.17
CA ALA A 160 -5.74 -12.22 -3.82
C ALA A 160 -5.05 -13.60 -3.88
N GLY A 161 -5.78 -14.67 -4.19
CA GLY A 161 -5.24 -16.02 -4.40
C GLY A 161 -5.28 -16.94 -3.19
N VAL A 162 -6.12 -16.66 -2.18
CA VAL A 162 -6.28 -17.46 -0.96
C VAL A 162 -7.77 -17.71 -0.67
N ASN A 163 -8.16 -18.98 -0.58
CA ASN A 163 -9.52 -19.37 -0.22
C ASN A 163 -9.59 -19.72 1.26
N VAL A 164 -10.18 -18.84 2.08
CA VAL A 164 -10.19 -19.00 3.54
C VAL A 164 -11.21 -20.06 3.99
N PRO A 165 -10.84 -21.05 4.82
CA PRO A 165 -9.55 -21.20 5.49
C PRO A 165 -8.46 -21.85 4.61
N ASP A 166 -7.25 -21.29 4.68
CA ASP A 166 -6.05 -21.85 4.06
C ASP A 166 -4.84 -21.67 4.99
N LEU A 167 -4.70 -22.62 5.93
CA LEU A 167 -3.62 -22.60 6.92
C LEU A 167 -2.27 -23.01 6.33
N GLU A 168 -2.27 -23.76 5.22
CA GLU A 168 -1.05 -24.09 4.50
C GLU A 168 -0.47 -22.83 3.83
N ALA A 169 -1.32 -22.04 3.16
CA ALA A 169 -0.91 -20.76 2.60
C ALA A 169 -0.38 -19.81 3.69
N ARG A 170 -1.03 -19.78 4.86
CA ARG A 170 -0.56 -19.02 6.04
C ARG A 170 0.86 -19.43 6.43
N ASP A 171 1.11 -20.72 6.62
CA ASP A 171 2.40 -21.21 7.11
C ASP A 171 3.51 -21.03 6.06
N ARG A 172 3.20 -21.27 4.78
CA ARG A 172 4.12 -20.99 3.67
C ARG A 172 4.45 -19.51 3.56
N LEU A 173 3.46 -18.64 3.77
CA LEU A 173 3.65 -17.18 3.76
C LEU A 173 4.53 -16.73 4.92
N ARG A 174 4.30 -17.25 6.13
CA ARG A 174 5.17 -17.01 7.30
C ARG A 174 6.62 -17.36 6.99
N ASP A 175 6.86 -18.52 6.40
CA ASP A 175 8.22 -18.99 6.13
C ASP A 175 8.89 -18.17 5.02
N ALA A 176 8.15 -17.77 3.99
CA ALA A 176 8.66 -16.86 2.96
C ALA A 176 9.02 -15.48 3.53
N VAL A 177 8.21 -14.93 4.44
CA VAL A 177 8.53 -13.65 5.11
C VAL A 177 9.83 -13.74 5.89
N ARG A 178 10.05 -14.83 6.63
CA ARG A 178 11.28 -15.06 7.41
C ARG A 178 12.53 -15.20 6.55
N GLN A 179 12.39 -15.72 5.33
CA GLN A 179 13.51 -16.01 4.42
C GLN A 179 13.76 -14.91 3.38
N ALA A 180 12.87 -13.93 3.26
CA ALA A 180 13.01 -12.86 2.28
C ALA A 180 14.20 -11.94 2.61
N THR A 181 14.84 -11.40 1.57
CA THR A 181 15.97 -10.46 1.75
C THR A 181 15.50 -9.12 2.33
N VAL A 182 14.36 -8.61 1.86
CA VAL A 182 13.72 -7.39 2.37
C VAL A 182 12.21 -7.60 2.45
N VAL A 183 11.61 -7.19 3.58
CA VAL A 183 10.18 -7.27 3.82
C VAL A 183 9.58 -5.86 3.89
N GLY A 184 8.66 -5.55 2.98
CA GLY A 184 7.84 -4.35 3.03
C GLY A 184 6.70 -4.51 4.01
N ILE A 185 6.58 -3.62 5.00
CA ILE A 185 5.49 -3.62 5.98
C ILE A 185 4.69 -2.33 5.89
N PRO A 186 3.39 -2.34 6.20
CA PRO A 186 2.60 -1.11 6.14
C PRO A 186 2.96 -0.19 7.30
N LYS A 187 3.18 1.09 6.98
CA LYS A 187 3.46 2.14 7.97
C LYS A 187 2.19 2.69 8.63
N LEU A 188 1.06 2.64 7.93
CA LEU A 188 -0.19 3.25 8.39
C LEU A 188 -0.73 2.58 9.66
N ARG A 189 -1.04 3.39 10.68
CA ARG A 189 -1.56 2.96 11.99
C ARG A 189 -3.07 2.81 12.00
N VAL A 190 -3.60 1.97 11.12
CA VAL A 190 -5.03 1.59 11.11
C VAL A 190 -5.18 0.07 11.15
N ARG A 191 -6.30 -0.42 11.69
CA ARG A 191 -6.49 -1.80 12.20
C ARG A 191 -5.82 -2.91 11.37
N ASN A 192 -6.07 -2.97 10.07
CA ASN A 192 -5.62 -4.08 9.20
C ASN A 192 -4.22 -3.88 8.60
N TYR A 193 -3.48 -2.87 9.05
CA TYR A 193 -2.15 -2.52 8.53
C TYR A 193 -1.10 -2.69 9.63
N GLN A 194 -0.46 -1.61 10.10
CA GLN A 194 0.65 -1.72 11.06
C GLN A 194 0.26 -2.51 12.33
N PRO A 195 -0.87 -2.23 13.01
CA PRO A 195 -1.26 -2.98 14.21
C PRO A 195 -1.43 -4.48 13.95
N LEU A 196 -2.11 -4.86 12.85
CA LEU A 196 -2.25 -6.26 12.47
C LEU A 196 -0.88 -6.88 12.16
N ALA A 197 -0.02 -6.21 11.39
CA ALA A 197 1.34 -6.66 11.09
C ALA A 197 2.14 -6.98 12.35
N MET A 198 2.10 -6.09 13.36
CA MET A 198 2.80 -6.33 14.61
C MET A 198 2.19 -7.49 15.39
N ALA A 199 0.85 -7.66 15.36
CA ALA A 199 0.17 -8.77 16.01
C ALA A 199 0.52 -10.12 15.36
N VAL A 200 0.48 -10.22 14.03
CA VAL A 200 0.85 -11.47 13.33
C VAL A 200 2.32 -11.79 13.50
N PHE A 201 3.21 -10.79 13.48
CA PHE A 201 4.63 -11.04 13.70
C PHE A 201 4.88 -11.64 15.08
N ARG A 202 4.26 -11.10 16.13
CA ARG A 202 4.35 -11.69 17.48
C ARG A 202 3.76 -13.09 17.53
N ALA A 203 2.56 -13.31 16.97
CA ALA A 203 1.89 -14.60 17.01
C ALA A 203 2.67 -15.71 16.28
N HIS A 204 3.41 -15.34 15.23
CA HIS A 204 4.25 -16.26 14.47
C HIS A 204 5.70 -16.30 14.93
N GLY A 205 6.13 -15.52 15.93
CA GLY A 205 7.53 -15.42 16.34
C GLY A 205 8.44 -14.90 15.21
N ILE A 206 8.00 -13.86 14.51
CA ILE A 206 8.79 -13.12 13.52
C ILE A 206 9.37 -11.91 14.24
N GLU A 207 10.64 -11.98 14.59
CA GLU A 207 11.34 -10.90 15.27
C GLU A 207 11.65 -9.77 14.29
N LEU A 208 11.06 -8.59 14.48
CA LEU A 208 11.32 -7.40 13.65
C LEU A 208 12.81 -7.08 13.54
N ASP A 209 13.56 -7.41 14.59
CA ASP A 209 14.98 -7.13 14.71
C ASP A 209 15.85 -7.98 13.78
N SER A 210 15.33 -9.13 13.38
CA SER A 210 15.99 -10.03 12.43
C SER A 210 15.73 -9.66 10.96
N LEU A 211 14.76 -8.77 10.70
CA LEU A 211 14.33 -8.43 9.35
C LEU A 211 15.00 -7.15 8.85
N THR A 212 15.32 -7.13 7.56
CA THR A 212 15.52 -5.89 6.82
C THR A 212 14.18 -5.39 6.32
N LEU A 213 13.76 -4.21 6.77
CA LEU A 213 12.41 -3.69 6.55
C LEU A 213 12.38 -2.54 5.54
N THR A 214 11.26 -2.40 4.84
CA THR A 214 10.92 -1.24 4.01
C THR A 214 9.41 -0.98 4.10
N ASP A 215 8.89 0.00 3.36
CA ASP A 215 7.45 0.27 3.29
C ASP A 215 6.74 -0.73 2.35
N SER A 216 5.52 -1.18 2.65
CA SER A 216 4.78 -2.10 1.75
C SER A 216 4.36 -1.45 0.42
N LEU A 217 4.40 -0.12 0.31
CA LEU A 217 4.21 0.66 -0.92
C LEU A 217 5.52 0.99 -1.65
N ILE A 218 6.64 0.40 -1.24
CA ILE A 218 7.98 0.68 -1.79
C ILE A 218 8.08 0.50 -3.30
N ASN A 219 7.26 -0.36 -3.92
CA ASN A 219 7.20 -0.51 -5.37
C ASN A 219 6.84 0.83 -6.06
N TYR A 220 5.88 1.58 -5.51
CA TYR A 220 5.53 2.91 -6.00
C TYR A 220 6.62 3.94 -5.73
N TYR A 221 7.33 3.83 -4.61
CA TYR A 221 8.40 4.78 -4.30
C TYR A 221 9.66 4.52 -5.14
N LEU A 222 9.99 3.26 -5.44
CA LEU A 222 11.03 2.89 -6.42
C LEU A 222 10.69 3.45 -7.80
N TYR A 223 9.41 3.38 -8.19
CA TYR A 223 8.91 4.02 -9.40
C TYR A 223 9.08 5.54 -9.38
N GLN A 224 8.65 6.20 -8.31
CA GLN A 224 8.74 7.66 -8.19
C GLN A 224 10.19 8.14 -8.22
N ALA A 225 11.11 7.39 -7.61
CA ALA A 225 12.54 7.66 -7.59
C ALA A 225 13.28 7.25 -8.88
N GLY A 226 12.58 6.73 -9.89
CA GLY A 226 13.18 6.39 -11.20
C GLY A 226 14.07 5.14 -11.18
N TYR A 227 13.87 4.23 -10.23
CA TYR A 227 14.67 3.02 -10.15
C TYR A 227 14.25 1.95 -11.16
N LEU A 228 13.03 1.94 -11.71
CA LEU A 228 12.65 0.88 -12.65
C LEU A 228 13.49 0.89 -13.92
N SER A 229 13.69 2.05 -14.56
CA SER A 229 14.58 2.13 -15.73
C SER A 229 16.01 1.70 -15.38
N ARG A 230 16.54 2.11 -14.23
CA ARG A 230 17.88 1.71 -13.77
C ARG A 230 18.01 0.21 -13.54
N ILE A 231 17.02 -0.39 -12.86
CA ILE A 231 16.98 -1.82 -12.50
C ILE A 231 16.86 -2.70 -13.75
N THR A 232 16.13 -2.23 -14.77
CA THR A 232 15.86 -3.00 -15.99
C THR A 232 16.86 -2.76 -17.11
N SER A 233 17.64 -1.67 -17.05
CA SER A 233 18.58 -1.29 -18.10
C SER A 233 19.62 -2.39 -18.35
N GLY A 234 19.64 -2.91 -19.58
CA GLY A 234 20.55 -3.98 -20.00
C GLY A 234 20.29 -5.34 -19.35
N ARG A 235 19.16 -5.52 -18.64
CA ARG A 235 18.83 -6.76 -17.92
C ARG A 235 17.70 -7.53 -18.60
N ARG A 236 17.76 -8.86 -18.49
CA ARG A 236 16.69 -9.76 -18.91
C ARG A 236 15.63 -9.82 -17.83
N VAL A 237 14.46 -9.26 -18.14
CA VAL A 237 13.32 -9.18 -17.22
C VAL A 237 12.37 -10.34 -17.47
N LEU A 238 12.00 -11.04 -16.42
CA LEU A 238 10.88 -11.96 -16.38
C LEU A 238 9.68 -11.25 -15.75
N VAL A 239 8.49 -11.42 -16.30
CA VAL A 239 7.25 -10.89 -15.69
C VAL A 239 6.36 -12.06 -15.30
N VAL A 240 5.83 -12.06 -14.07
CA VAL A 240 5.03 -13.17 -13.53
C VAL A 240 3.74 -12.62 -12.93
N GLY A 241 2.61 -13.26 -13.23
CA GLY A 241 1.29 -12.86 -12.72
C GLY A 241 0.19 -12.88 -13.78
N THR A 242 -1.05 -12.67 -13.37
CA THR A 242 -2.23 -12.68 -14.27
C THR A 242 -2.12 -11.65 -15.40
N LEU A 243 -1.49 -10.50 -15.13
CA LEU A 243 -1.26 -9.45 -16.13
C LEU A 243 0.15 -9.52 -16.74
N ALA A 244 0.86 -10.64 -16.62
CA ALA A 244 2.25 -10.70 -17.07
C ALA A 244 2.39 -10.51 -18.58
N GLU A 245 1.49 -11.06 -19.39
CA GLU A 245 1.52 -10.86 -20.85
C GLU A 245 1.30 -9.38 -21.25
N PRO A 246 0.20 -8.71 -20.87
CA PRO A 246 0.00 -7.31 -21.23
C PRO A 246 1.08 -6.39 -20.65
N LEU A 247 1.54 -6.63 -19.42
CA LEU A 247 2.64 -5.86 -18.82
C LEU A 247 3.95 -6.07 -19.58
N SER A 248 4.24 -7.29 -20.02
CA SER A 248 5.43 -7.60 -20.82
C SER A 248 5.43 -6.85 -22.14
N ASN A 249 4.28 -6.82 -22.84
CA ASN A 249 4.14 -6.10 -24.10
C ASN A 249 4.31 -4.59 -23.90
N TYR A 250 3.74 -4.04 -22.84
CA TYR A 250 3.94 -2.63 -22.46
C TYR A 250 5.42 -2.31 -22.18
N LEU A 251 6.10 -3.11 -21.36
CA LEU A 251 7.51 -2.89 -21.01
C LEU A 251 8.43 -3.02 -22.23
N ARG A 252 8.18 -3.98 -23.13
CA ARG A 252 8.90 -4.09 -24.41
C ARG A 252 8.73 -2.83 -25.27
N GLY A 253 7.51 -2.30 -25.34
CA GLY A 253 7.26 -1.02 -26.02
C GLY A 253 8.03 0.16 -25.43
N CYS A 254 8.40 0.07 -24.15
CA CYS A 254 9.24 1.04 -23.45
C CYS A 254 10.75 0.74 -23.55
N GLY A 255 11.17 -0.26 -24.34
CA GLY A 255 12.58 -0.61 -24.54
C GLY A 255 13.16 -1.57 -23.49
N VAL A 256 12.35 -2.15 -22.61
CA VAL A 256 12.80 -3.16 -21.64
C VAL A 256 13.03 -4.50 -22.33
N ASN A 257 14.15 -5.15 -22.04
CA ASN A 257 14.45 -6.50 -22.52
C ASN A 257 13.66 -7.56 -21.71
N VAL A 258 12.39 -7.75 -22.06
CA VAL A 258 11.55 -8.80 -21.45
C VAL A 258 11.84 -10.15 -22.09
N ALA A 259 12.55 -11.00 -21.35
CA ALA A 259 13.02 -12.30 -21.81
C ALA A 259 11.91 -13.36 -21.86
N ALA A 260 10.98 -13.33 -20.91
CA ALA A 260 9.84 -14.25 -20.85
C ALA A 260 8.73 -13.68 -19.95
N TRP A 261 7.58 -14.34 -19.94
CA TRP A 261 6.52 -14.09 -18.97
C TRP A 261 5.81 -15.39 -18.58
N VAL A 262 5.29 -15.45 -17.35
CA VAL A 262 4.55 -16.60 -16.80
C VAL A 262 3.17 -16.12 -16.34
N SER A 263 2.12 -16.70 -16.95
CA SER A 263 0.71 -16.36 -16.71
C SER A 263 -0.19 -17.56 -17.07
N PRO A 264 -1.36 -17.73 -16.42
CA PRO A 264 -1.81 -17.00 -15.24
C PRO A 264 -1.08 -17.45 -13.97
N VAL A 265 -1.36 -16.80 -12.84
CA VAL A 265 -1.02 -17.32 -11.51
C VAL A 265 -2.33 -17.41 -10.72
N ASP A 266 -2.83 -18.63 -10.50
CA ASP A 266 -4.10 -18.90 -9.81
C ASP A 266 -3.90 -19.13 -8.31
N GLY A 267 -3.37 -18.10 -7.65
CA GLY A 267 -3.18 -18.08 -6.20
C GLY A 267 -2.08 -19.00 -5.66
N VAL A 268 -2.09 -19.23 -4.35
CA VAL A 268 -0.98 -19.87 -3.62
C VAL A 268 -0.76 -21.34 -4.00
N LYS A 269 -1.85 -22.05 -4.31
CA LYS A 269 -1.82 -23.45 -4.76
C LYS A 269 -1.02 -23.64 -6.06
N ASP A 270 -0.93 -22.60 -6.88
CA ASP A 270 -0.36 -22.64 -8.22
C ASP A 270 1.15 -22.36 -8.25
N VAL A 271 1.70 -21.89 -7.12
CA VAL A 271 3.13 -21.56 -6.97
C VAL A 271 4.07 -22.70 -7.41
N PRO A 272 3.83 -24.00 -7.13
CA PRO A 272 4.70 -25.07 -7.61
C PRO A 272 4.81 -25.13 -9.14
N ARG A 273 3.68 -25.04 -9.86
CA ARG A 273 3.65 -25.01 -11.34
C ARG A 273 4.39 -23.78 -11.85
N VAL A 274 4.06 -22.61 -11.30
CA VAL A 274 4.67 -21.33 -11.69
C VAL A 274 6.19 -21.37 -11.52
N MET A 275 6.70 -21.89 -10.40
CA MET A 275 8.14 -22.02 -10.19
C MET A 275 8.81 -22.98 -11.18
N GLN A 276 8.14 -24.06 -11.58
CA GLN A 276 8.65 -24.97 -12.61
C GLN A 276 8.77 -24.27 -13.98
N GLU A 277 7.79 -23.46 -14.36
CA GLU A 277 7.83 -22.68 -15.60
C GLU A 277 8.90 -21.58 -15.55
N ILE A 278 9.00 -20.86 -14.43
CA ILE A 278 10.05 -19.84 -14.22
C ILE A 278 11.45 -20.45 -14.41
N ALA A 279 11.69 -21.65 -13.89
CA ALA A 279 12.99 -22.34 -13.97
C ALA A 279 13.42 -22.67 -15.41
N ALA A 280 12.48 -22.71 -16.36
CA ALA A 280 12.79 -22.95 -17.78
C ALA A 280 13.34 -21.70 -18.50
N HIS A 281 13.33 -20.53 -17.85
CA HIS A 281 13.71 -19.26 -18.46
C HIS A 281 15.02 -18.70 -17.91
N SER A 282 15.81 -18.06 -18.78
CA SER A 282 17.03 -17.35 -18.36
C SER A 282 16.75 -15.86 -18.21
N PHE A 283 16.84 -15.37 -16.97
CA PHE A 283 16.59 -13.98 -16.62
C PHE A 283 17.56 -13.51 -15.52
N ASP A 284 17.59 -12.19 -15.31
CA ASP A 284 18.39 -11.53 -14.28
C ASP A 284 17.50 -11.00 -13.14
N ILE A 285 16.31 -10.50 -13.49
CA ILE A 285 15.31 -10.03 -12.54
C ILE A 285 13.90 -10.48 -12.91
N ALA A 286 13.08 -10.78 -11.90
CA ALA A 286 11.65 -11.02 -12.04
C ALA A 286 10.81 -9.91 -11.40
N PHE A 287 9.77 -9.44 -12.11
CA PHE A 287 8.68 -8.63 -11.58
C PHE A 287 7.45 -9.52 -11.37
N VAL A 288 7.03 -9.67 -10.12
CA VAL A 288 5.98 -10.63 -9.73
C VAL A 288 4.74 -9.88 -9.23
N ALA A 289 3.62 -9.97 -9.93
CA ALA A 289 2.35 -9.33 -9.59
C ALA A 289 1.22 -10.37 -9.50
N ALA A 290 1.13 -11.05 -8.35
CA ALA A 290 0.29 -12.25 -8.18
C ALA A 290 -0.39 -12.36 -6.79
N GLY A 291 -0.79 -11.23 -6.20
CA GLY A 291 -1.41 -11.21 -4.86
C GLY A 291 -0.53 -11.90 -3.81
N VAL A 292 -1.12 -12.71 -2.94
CA VAL A 292 -0.39 -13.41 -1.87
C VAL A 292 0.68 -14.35 -2.43
N ALA A 293 0.45 -14.95 -3.60
CA ALA A 293 1.42 -15.82 -4.26
C ALA A 293 2.70 -15.06 -4.66
N ALA A 294 2.66 -13.74 -4.82
CA ALA A 294 3.82 -12.94 -5.19
C ALA A 294 4.93 -12.99 -4.13
N VAL A 295 4.57 -13.06 -2.84
CA VAL A 295 5.52 -13.21 -1.74
C VAL A 295 6.27 -14.53 -1.85
N LEU A 296 5.52 -15.62 -2.05
CA LEU A 296 6.08 -16.97 -2.17
C LEU A 296 6.97 -17.10 -3.40
N ILE A 297 6.50 -16.64 -4.56
CA ILE A 297 7.24 -16.71 -5.81
C ILE A 297 8.52 -15.87 -5.73
N SER A 298 8.44 -14.64 -5.22
CA SER A 298 9.61 -13.75 -5.15
C SER A 298 10.68 -14.30 -4.21
N GLN A 299 10.27 -14.84 -3.05
CA GLN A 299 11.22 -15.47 -2.13
C GLN A 299 11.87 -16.71 -2.76
N ARG A 300 11.07 -17.60 -3.38
CA ARG A 300 11.57 -18.84 -3.98
C ARG A 300 12.46 -18.61 -5.19
N ILE A 301 12.19 -17.59 -6.02
CA ILE A 301 13.11 -17.20 -7.12
C ILE A 301 14.50 -16.86 -6.57
N ALA A 302 14.58 -16.15 -5.45
CA ALA A 302 15.87 -15.85 -4.83
C ALA A 302 16.51 -17.13 -4.26
N SER A 303 15.82 -17.88 -3.41
CA SER A 303 16.42 -19.02 -2.71
C SER A 303 16.73 -20.23 -3.61
N GLU A 304 15.90 -20.49 -4.61
CA GLU A 304 16.01 -21.69 -5.47
C GLU A 304 16.81 -21.43 -6.75
N LEU A 305 16.71 -20.22 -7.32
CA LEU A 305 17.31 -19.89 -8.61
C LEU A 305 18.46 -18.90 -8.51
N GLY A 306 18.69 -18.33 -7.33
CA GLY A 306 19.74 -17.35 -7.08
C GLY A 306 19.56 -16.04 -7.85
N LYS A 307 18.31 -15.64 -8.12
CA LYS A 307 17.98 -14.46 -8.92
C LYS A 307 17.42 -13.32 -8.07
N VAL A 308 17.27 -12.16 -8.71
CA VAL A 308 16.58 -11.01 -8.12
C VAL A 308 15.09 -11.12 -8.43
N ALA A 309 14.24 -10.98 -7.43
CA ALA A 309 12.79 -10.92 -7.61
C ALA A 309 12.18 -9.78 -6.78
N ILE A 310 11.28 -9.05 -7.42
CA ILE A 310 10.55 -7.94 -6.81
C ILE A 310 9.07 -8.27 -6.88
N ASP A 311 8.44 -8.36 -5.72
CA ASP A 311 7.00 -8.28 -5.60
C ASP A 311 6.54 -6.90 -6.10
N PHE A 312 5.98 -6.90 -7.31
CA PHE A 312 5.62 -5.72 -8.09
C PHE A 312 4.19 -5.22 -7.79
N GLY A 313 3.34 -6.12 -7.29
CA GLY A 313 1.96 -5.82 -6.88
C GLY A 313 1.15 -5.02 -7.89
N HIS A 314 0.32 -4.11 -7.38
CA HIS A 314 -0.56 -3.27 -8.17
C HIS A 314 0.12 -2.17 -9.00
N LEU A 315 1.45 -2.02 -8.91
CA LEU A 315 2.15 -1.13 -9.84
C LEU A 315 2.00 -1.61 -11.29
N ALA A 316 1.87 -2.93 -11.50
CA ALA A 316 1.50 -3.51 -12.80
C ALA A 316 0.20 -2.89 -13.36
N ASN A 317 -0.84 -2.78 -12.51
CA ASN A 317 -2.11 -2.19 -12.89
C ASN A 317 -1.96 -0.71 -13.23
N SER A 318 -1.27 0.05 -12.38
CA SER A 318 -1.06 1.49 -12.58
C SER A 318 -0.26 1.79 -13.84
N MET A 319 0.72 0.95 -14.19
CA MET A 319 1.45 1.04 -15.46
C MET A 319 0.53 0.85 -16.66
N LEU A 320 -0.27 -0.22 -16.65
CA LEU A 320 -1.18 -0.54 -17.76
C LEU A 320 -2.31 0.48 -17.94
N LYS A 321 -2.76 1.12 -16.86
CA LYS A 321 -3.74 2.21 -16.88
C LYS A 321 -3.15 3.57 -17.28
N GLY A 322 -1.81 3.68 -17.38
CA GLY A 322 -1.13 4.93 -17.65
C GLY A 322 -1.04 5.89 -16.46
N GLU A 323 -1.36 5.43 -15.25
CA GLU A 323 -1.27 6.18 -13.99
C GLU A 323 0.18 6.27 -13.49
N ALA A 324 1.01 5.27 -13.83
CA ALA A 324 2.42 5.19 -13.49
C ALA A 324 3.25 4.80 -14.73
N PRO A 325 3.34 5.66 -15.77
CA PRO A 325 4.04 5.32 -17.00
C PRO A 325 5.52 5.03 -16.73
N PHE A 326 6.05 3.97 -17.35
CA PHE A 326 7.42 3.50 -17.17
C PHE A 326 8.45 4.62 -17.38
N LYS A 327 9.34 4.76 -16.40
CA LYS A 327 10.42 5.76 -16.34
C LYS A 327 11.57 5.23 -15.49
#